data_AF-A0A950H2E1-F1
#
_entry.id   AF-A0A950H2E1-F1
#
_cell.length_a   1.000
_cell.length_b   1.000
_cell.length_c   1.000
_cell.angle_alpha   90.00
_cell.angle_beta   90.00
_cell.angle_gamma   90.00
#
_symmetry.space_group_name_H-M   'P 1'
#
loop_
_entity.id
_entity.type
_entity.pdbx_description
1 polymer ?
#
loop_
_entity_poly.entity_id
_entity_poly.type
_entity_poly.pdbx_seq_one_letter_code
_entity_poly.pdbx_strand_id
1 'polypeptide(L)'
;DRDKLQHSVEVALRKRAVSPERVERMINGIVRQLESQGDADIPTERIGELVMEGLKGLDDVAYVRFASVYKNFREAKDFNAIVGELESEPEHPADQPDDGRGHRVATR
;
A
#
# COMPACT_ATOMS: atom_id res chain seq x y z
N ASP A 1 -3.40 14.84 6.57
CA ASP A 1 -4.29 14.19 7.56
C ASP A 1 -4.12 12.69 7.45
N ARG A 2 -3.57 12.06 8.50
CA ARG A 2 -3.25 10.63 8.53
C ARG A 2 -4.51 9.76 8.53
N ASP A 3 -5.57 10.21 9.19
CA ASP A 3 -6.78 9.40 9.36
C ASP A 3 -7.52 9.24 8.03
N LYS A 4 -7.51 10.28 7.19
CA LYS A 4 -8.03 10.20 5.82
C LYS A 4 -7.26 9.22 4.94
N LEU A 5 -5.93 9.20 5.06
CA LEU A 5 -5.06 8.27 4.35
C LEU A 5 -5.35 6.83 4.79
N GLN A 6 -5.40 6.59 6.10
CA GLN A 6 -5.74 5.29 6.65
C GLN A 6 -7.12 4.81 6.17
N HIS A 7 -8.12 5.68 6.22
CA HIS A 7 -9.47 5.34 5.78
C HIS A 7 -9.53 4.94 4.30
N SER A 8 -8.84 5.68 3.41
CA SER A 8 -8.85 5.35 1.97
C SER A 8 -8.19 4.00 1.69
N VAL A 9 -7.09 3.70 2.39
CA VAL A 9 -6.38 2.42 2.33
C VAL A 9 -7.25 1.27 2.86
N GLU A 10 -7.92 1.44 3.99
CA GLU A 10 -8.82 0.43 4.57
C GLU A 10 -10.00 0.12 3.64
N VAL A 11 -10.55 1.15 2.98
CA VAL A 11 -11.60 0.97 1.97
C VAL A 11 -11.08 0.14 0.80
N ALA A 12 -9.85 0.42 0.33
CA ALA A 12 -9.21 -0.36 -0.72
C ALA A 12 -8.97 -1.83 -0.31
N LEU A 13 -8.67 -2.09 0.96
CA LEU A 13 -8.38 -3.43 1.50
C LEU A 13 -9.60 -4.22 1.98
N ARG A 14 -10.83 -3.69 1.86
CA ARG A 14 -12.03 -4.41 2.32
C ARG A 14 -12.10 -5.83 1.78
N LYS A 15 -12.33 -6.77 2.71
CA LYS A 15 -12.42 -8.24 2.48
C LYS A 15 -11.12 -8.89 1.99
N ARG A 16 -9.97 -8.23 2.14
CA ARG A 16 -8.65 -8.80 1.85
C ARG A 16 -8.00 -9.26 3.16
N ALA A 17 -7.31 -10.39 3.10
CA ALA A 17 -6.59 -10.95 4.24
C ALA A 17 -5.19 -10.34 4.32
N VAL A 18 -5.11 -9.04 4.59
CA VAL A 18 -3.83 -8.33 4.80
C VAL A 18 -3.66 -8.05 6.28
N SER A 19 -2.48 -8.36 6.84
CA SER A 19 -2.18 -8.12 8.25
C SER A 19 -2.29 -6.62 8.58
N PRO A 20 -2.99 -6.23 9.66
CA PRO A 20 -3.08 -4.83 10.10
C PRO A 20 -1.71 -4.19 10.30
N GLU A 21 -0.73 -4.95 10.80
CA GLU A 21 0.64 -4.49 11.04
C GLU A 21 1.37 -4.15 9.73
N ARG A 22 1.07 -4.85 8.62
CA ARG A 22 1.59 -4.49 7.29
C ARG A 22 0.98 -3.18 6.80
N VAL A 23 -0.32 -2.99 7.01
CA VAL A 23 -1.03 -1.77 6.63
C VAL A 23 -0.51 -0.57 7.41
N GLU A 24 -0.35 -0.70 8.73
CA GLU A 24 0.22 0.36 9.57
C GLU A 24 1.65 0.72 9.15
N ARG A 25 2.50 -0.28 8.89
CA ARG A 25 3.87 -0.05 8.40
C ARG A 25 3.88 0.72 7.09
N MET A 26 3.03 0.36 6.13
CA MET A 26 2.89 1.08 4.87
C MET A 26 2.47 2.53 5.10
N ILE A 27 1.40 2.77 5.86
CA ILE A 27 0.89 4.13 6.15
C ILE A 27 1.96 4.97 6.84
N ASN A 28 2.65 4.43 7.84
CA ASN A 28 3.71 5.14 8.55
C ASN A 28 4.91 5.45 7.64
N GLY A 29 5.24 4.57 6.70
CA GLY A 29 6.26 4.81 5.69
C GLY A 29 5.88 5.97 4.76
N ILE A 30 4.64 6.00 4.29
CA ILE A 30 4.11 7.10 3.45
C ILE A 30 4.16 8.42 4.22
N VAL A 31 3.63 8.47 5.44
CA VAL A 31 3.65 9.68 6.28
C VAL A 31 5.07 10.20 6.48
N ARG A 32 6.02 9.32 6.80
CA ARG A 32 7.43 9.71 6.95
C ARG A 32 8.05 10.26 5.67
N GLN A 33 7.75 9.66 4.51
CA GLN A 33 8.23 10.20 3.23
C GLN A 33 7.69 11.59 2.98
N LEU A 34 6.38 11.78 3.19
CA LEU A 34 5.72 13.08 3.03
C LEU A 34 6.30 14.14 3.97
N GLU A 35 6.51 13.80 5.25
CA GLU A 35 7.13 14.70 6.23
C GLU A 35 8.58 15.03 5.89
N SER A 36 9.33 14.06 5.35
CA SER A 36 10.75 14.25 4.99
C SER A 36 10.99 15.18 3.80
N GLN A 37 9.96 15.41 2.98
CA GLN A 37 10.04 16.33 1.83
C GLN A 37 10.11 17.80 2.28
N GLY A 38 9.65 18.12 3.50
CA GLY A 38 9.74 19.47 4.06
C GLY A 38 8.79 20.49 3.41
N ASP A 39 7.91 20.04 2.51
CA ASP A 39 6.93 20.87 1.83
C ASP A 39 5.72 21.16 2.73
N ALA A 40 5.32 22.43 2.79
CA ALA A 40 4.15 22.85 3.56
C ALA A 40 2.83 22.39 2.91
N ASP A 41 2.82 22.25 1.58
CA ASP A 41 1.68 21.84 0.78
C ASP A 41 2.06 20.66 -0.10
N ILE A 42 1.45 19.51 0.17
CA ILE A 42 1.70 18.26 -0.56
C ILE A 42 0.58 18.04 -1.57
N PRO A 43 0.89 17.91 -2.88
CA PRO A 43 -0.11 17.59 -3.88
C PRO A 43 -0.81 16.26 -3.57
N THR A 44 -2.14 16.22 -3.71
CA THR A 44 -2.92 14.98 -3.55
C THR A 44 -2.45 13.87 -4.49
N GLU A 45 -1.97 14.26 -5.67
CA GLU A 45 -1.40 13.34 -6.66
C GLU A 45 -0.21 12.55 -6.07
N ARG A 46 0.68 13.24 -5.36
CA ARG A 46 1.83 12.61 -4.73
C ARG A 46 1.42 11.60 -3.65
N ILE A 47 0.40 11.92 -2.87
CA ILE A 47 -0.15 11.02 -1.86
C ILE A 47 -0.74 9.78 -2.53
N GLY A 48 -1.49 9.95 -3.61
CA GLY A 48 -2.10 8.86 -4.35
C GLY A 48 -1.07 7.92 -4.97
N GLU A 49 0.01 8.45 -5.54
CA GLU A 49 1.14 7.66 -6.06
C GLU A 49 1.77 6.77 -4.98
N LEU A 50 2.06 7.34 -3.81
CA LEU A 50 2.67 6.59 -2.70
C LEU A 50 1.75 5.50 -2.15
N VAL A 51 0.44 5.75 -2.13
CA VAL A 51 -0.55 4.74 -1.74
C VAL A 51 -0.62 3.62 -2.78
N MET A 52 -0.62 3.97 -4.07
CA MET A 52 -0.61 3.00 -5.16
C MET A 52 0.62 2.09 -5.09
N GLU A 53 1.81 2.67 -4.91
CA GLU A 53 3.06 1.92 -4.75
C GLU A 53 3.00 0.97 -3.55
N GLY A 54 2.55 1.46 -2.39
CA GLY A 54 2.39 0.65 -1.20
C GLY A 54 1.38 -0.49 -1.38
N LEU A 55 0.23 -0.22 -1.99
CA LEU A 55 -0.81 -1.22 -2.24
C LEU A 55 -0.35 -2.27 -3.26
N LYS A 56 0.42 -1.88 -4.28
CA LYS A 56 1.00 -2.84 -5.24
C LYS A 56 1.89 -3.88 -4.56
N GLY A 57 2.62 -3.49 -3.51
CA GLY A 57 3.42 -4.42 -2.68
C GLY A 57 2.64 -5.17 -1.60
N LEU A 58 1.37 -4.83 -1.36
CA LEU A 58 0.53 -5.47 -0.33
C LEU A 58 -0.51 -6.42 -0.94
N ASP A 59 -1.26 -5.96 -1.95
CA ASP A 59 -2.41 -6.67 -2.50
C ASP A 59 -2.84 -6.06 -3.85
N ASP A 60 -2.73 -6.83 -4.93
CA ASP A 60 -3.07 -6.40 -6.29
C ASP A 60 -4.53 -5.97 -6.45
N VAL A 61 -5.45 -6.64 -5.75
CA VAL A 61 -6.88 -6.32 -5.83
C VAL A 61 -7.17 -4.97 -5.17
N ALA A 62 -6.52 -4.69 -4.03
CA ALA A 62 -6.61 -3.39 -3.36
C ALA A 62 -5.96 -2.29 -4.20
N TYR A 63 -4.83 -2.57 -4.85
CA TYR A 63 -4.20 -1.66 -5.81
C TYR A 63 -5.19 -1.26 -6.92
N VAL A 64 -5.79 -2.24 -7.61
CA VAL A 64 -6.76 -1.98 -8.69
C VAL A 64 -7.97 -1.19 -8.19
N ARG A 65 -8.49 -1.52 -7.00
CA ARG A 65 -9.63 -0.82 -6.39
C ARG A 65 -9.31 0.63 -6.05
N PHE A 66 -8.12 0.89 -5.55
CA PHE A 66 -7.68 2.25 -5.26
C PHE A 66 -7.44 3.04 -6.56
N ALA A 67 -6.75 2.43 -7.52
CA ALA A 67 -6.42 3.03 -8.81
C ALA A 67 -7.68 3.44 -9.60
N SER A 68 -8.77 2.67 -9.51
CA SER A 68 -10.02 2.99 -10.22
C SER A 68 -10.66 4.29 -9.77
N VAL A 69 -10.60 4.60 -8.47
CA VAL A 69 -11.08 5.86 -7.90
C VAL A 69 -10.07 6.97 -8.15
N TYR A 70 -8.79 6.71 -7.90
CA TYR A 70 -7.73 7.70 -7.99
C TYR A 70 -7.51 8.22 -9.42
N LYS A 71 -7.42 7.32 -10.42
CA LYS A 71 -7.26 7.69 -11.83
C LYS A 71 -8.59 7.99 -12.53
N ASN A 72 -9.71 7.98 -11.82
CA ASN A 72 -11.06 8.25 -12.34
C ASN A 72 -11.37 7.45 -13.62
N PHE A 73 -11.32 6.11 -13.52
CA PHE A 73 -11.52 5.25 -14.69
C PHE A 73 -12.87 5.54 -15.34
N ARG A 74 -12.87 5.72 -16.66
CA ARG A 74 -14.09 5.97 -17.44
C ARG A 74 -14.36 4.85 -18.42
N GLU A 75 -13.34 4.12 -18.83
CA GLU A 75 -13.43 3.15 -19.92
C GLU A 75 -12.70 1.84 -19.60
N ALA A 76 -13.10 0.75 -20.28
CA ALA A 76 -12.46 -0.55 -20.15
C ALA A 76 -10.95 -0.53 -20.47
N LYS A 77 -10.50 0.44 -21.28
CA LYS A 77 -9.07 0.63 -21.60
C LYS A 77 -8.25 1.01 -20.37
N ASP A 78 -8.80 1.80 -19.46
CA ASP A 78 -8.12 2.22 -18.23
C ASP A 78 -7.84 1.01 -17.32
N PHE A 79 -8.79 0.07 -17.29
CA PHE A 79 -8.63 -1.19 -16.57
C PHE A 79 -7.54 -2.07 -17.19
N ASN A 80 -7.56 -2.25 -18.52
CA ASN A 80 -6.56 -3.09 -19.20
C ASN A 80 -5.13 -2.55 -19.03
N ALA A 81 -4.94 -1.23 -19.05
CA ALA A 81 -3.63 -0.63 -18.82
C ALA A 81 -3.08 -0.99 -17.43
N ILE A 82 -3.93 -0.95 -16.41
CA ILE A 82 -3.56 -1.21 -15.03
C ILE A 82 -3.33 -2.69 -14.75
N VAL A 83 -4.12 -3.58 -15.37
CA VAL A 83 -3.86 -5.03 -15.30
C VAL A 83 -2.54 -5.37 -16.00
N GLY A 84 -2.22 -4.74 -17.13
CA GLY A 84 -0.92 -4.93 -17.79
C GLY A 84 0.28 -4.49 -16.93
N GLU A 85 0.13 -3.46 -16.09
CA GLU A 85 1.15 -3.04 -15.11
C GLU A 85 1.37 -4.07 -13.98
N LEU A 86 0.42 -4.98 -13.73
CA LEU A 86 0.54 -6.06 -12.75
C LEU A 86 1.17 -7.31 -13.36
N GLU A 87 0.87 -7.62 -14.63
CA GLU A 87 1.41 -8.79 -15.34
C GLU A 87 2.91 -8.70 -15.65
N SER A 88 3.51 -7.51 -15.51
CA SER A 88 4.88 -7.22 -15.95
C SER A 88 5.96 -7.30 -14.86
N GLU A 89 5.61 -7.67 -13.62
CA GLU A 89 6.57 -7.87 -12.52
C GLU A 89 6.46 -9.28 -11.90
N PRO A 90 7.58 -9.94 -11.58
CA PRO A 90 7.57 -11.30 -11.06
C PRO A 90 6.99 -11.37 -9.66
N GLU A 91 6.34 -12.50 -9.38
CA GLU A 91 5.54 -12.79 -8.20
C GLU A 91 6.22 -12.39 -6.88
N HIS A 92 5.51 -11.59 -6.10
CA HIS A 92 5.88 -11.19 -4.75
C HIS A 92 5.91 -12.46 -3.87
N PRO A 93 7.04 -12.83 -3.23
CA PRO A 93 7.09 -13.98 -2.34
C PRO A 93 6.37 -13.63 -1.03
N ALA A 94 5.04 -13.61 -1.07
CA ALA A 94 4.19 -13.32 0.06
C ALA A 94 3.84 -14.62 0.82
N ASP A 95 4.85 -15.35 1.31
CA ASP A 95 4.68 -16.30 2.42
C ASP A 95 6.02 -16.89 2.90
N GLN A 96 6.91 -16.04 3.44
CA GLN A 96 7.88 -16.56 4.42
C GLN A 96 7.25 -16.36 5.81
N PRO A 97 6.80 -17.43 6.48
CA PRO A 97 6.47 -17.32 7.89
C PRO A 97 7.71 -16.82 8.62
N ASP A 98 7.54 -15.79 9.46
CA ASP A 98 8.56 -15.34 10.40
C ASP A 98 8.84 -16.49 11.38
N ASP A 99 9.76 -17.38 10.99
CA ASP A 99 10.20 -18.56 11.74
C ASP A 99 11.42 -18.26 12.63
N GLY A 100 11.44 -17.05 13.17
CA GLY A 100 11.56 -16.91 14.61
C GLY A 100 12.93 -16.62 15.20
N ARG A 101 12.93 -16.80 16.53
CA ARG A 101 14.10 -16.82 17.44
C ARG A 101 14.77 -15.47 17.69
N GLY A 102 14.11 -14.67 18.52
CA GLY A 102 14.73 -13.60 19.31
C GLY A 102 14.87 -13.98 20.79
N HIS A 103 16.03 -14.55 21.15
CA HIS A 103 16.69 -14.46 22.46
C HIS A 103 15.97 -14.94 23.74
N ARG A 104 16.31 -16.17 24.18
CA ARG A 104 16.32 -16.51 25.61
C ARG A 104 17.36 -15.63 26.30
N VAL A 105 16.92 -14.68 27.11
CA VAL A 105 17.78 -14.02 28.09
C VAL A 105 17.90 -14.99 29.28
N ALA A 106 19.08 -15.58 29.42
CA ALA A 106 19.49 -16.27 30.63
C ALA A 106 19.70 -15.22 31.73
N THR A 107 18.76 -15.14 32.66
CA THR A 107 18.95 -14.43 33.93
C THR A 107 19.39 -15.44 34.99
N ARG A 108 20.68 -15.36 35.28
CA ARG A 108 21.42 -15.55 36.54
C ARG A 108 20.92 -16.57 37.57
#